data_AF-A0A7S0ZRQ7-F1
#
_entry.id   AF-A0A7S0ZRQ7-F1
#
_cell.length_a   1.000
_cell.length_b   1.000
_cell.length_c   1.000
_cell.angle_alpha   90.00
_cell.angle_beta   90.00
_cell.angle_gamma   90.00
#
_symmetry.space_group_name_H-M   'P 1'
#
loop_
_entity.id
_entity.type
_entity.pdbx_description
1 polymer ?
#
loop_
_entity_poly.entity_id
_entity_poly.type
_entity_poly.pdbx_seq_one_letter_code
_entity_poly.pdbx_strand_id
1 'polypeptide(L)'
;RCSQTHVGQYSMLAKKRKAEAGLPPLGLDLDDVDSVMTMSVKLGGSGVVNVPLSLAVQPAQASALNLRLCKADARAKKISRDEEGAPLAVDITGFQDSELNTKYTVRPDVLVHGRRTYWTRDGAARHFVLWDGAMARWVIVESVDQSVKWEALPWRAFQCEQVALAESTCWMERLEAGWSRSSVQVVPAHSGPVAPRTSLEESPPFAVDFTGFRRLELNARFAFRSGIALQGKPTYWDSSGRLFLYWQTGCRRWAICGRRALEAARHGQTPGCACQLDQGHFSVPSRWVEYQGTRWVSVPVDVTVHPFADEREDEVSASAGEA
;
A
#
# COMPACT_ATOMS: atom_id res chain seq x y z
N ARG A 1 12.16 -49.91 -22.11
CA ARG A 1 11.30 -49.64 -23.29
C ARG A 1 10.83 -48.20 -23.12
N CYS A 2 11.66 -47.20 -23.44
CA CYS A 2 12.00 -46.70 -24.77
C CYS A 2 10.80 -46.00 -25.45
N SER A 3 10.74 -44.68 -25.26
CA SER A 3 10.28 -43.72 -26.27
C SER A 3 10.74 -42.32 -25.87
N GLN A 4 11.91 -41.94 -26.40
CA GLN A 4 12.39 -40.57 -26.55
C GLN A 4 11.52 -39.84 -27.58
N THR A 5 11.23 -38.56 -27.35
CA THR A 5 10.81 -37.62 -28.40
C THR A 5 11.60 -36.32 -28.33
N HIS A 6 12.55 -36.26 -29.26
CA HIS A 6 13.06 -35.12 -30.03
C HIS A 6 13.19 -33.71 -29.44
N VAL A 7 14.46 -33.33 -29.44
CA VAL A 7 15.10 -32.01 -29.45
C VAL A 7 14.66 -31.18 -30.68
N GLY A 8 14.41 -29.89 -30.47
CA GLY A 8 14.34 -28.87 -31.53
C GLY A 8 15.27 -27.70 -31.20
N GLN A 9 16.47 -27.71 -31.81
CA GLN A 9 17.44 -26.61 -31.81
C GLN A 9 16.99 -25.52 -32.80
N TYR A 10 17.09 -24.25 -32.41
CA TYR A 10 17.20 -23.14 -33.36
C TYR A 10 18.52 -22.40 -33.10
N SER A 11 19.38 -22.40 -34.11
CA SER A 11 20.69 -21.77 -34.14
C SER A 11 20.78 -20.86 -35.37
N MET A 12 21.25 -19.64 -35.12
CA MET A 12 22.08 -18.78 -35.98
C MET A 12 21.54 -18.36 -37.36
N LEU A 13 21.38 -17.04 -37.53
CA LEU A 13 21.86 -16.34 -38.73
C LEU A 13 22.22 -14.90 -38.38
N ALA A 14 23.50 -14.69 -38.05
CA ALA A 14 24.16 -13.40 -38.15
C ALA A 14 24.49 -13.14 -39.63
N LYS A 15 24.15 -11.95 -40.15
CA LYS A 15 24.71 -11.41 -41.39
C LYS A 15 25.35 -10.05 -41.13
N LYS A 16 26.53 -9.91 -41.72
CA LYS A 16 27.58 -8.92 -41.49
C LYS A 16 27.83 -8.15 -42.79
N ARG A 17 28.15 -6.85 -42.65
CA ARG A 17 28.70 -5.86 -43.63
C ARG A 17 27.68 -5.33 -44.64
N LYS A 18 27.65 -4.03 -44.95
CA LYS A 18 28.76 -3.23 -45.51
C LYS A 18 28.54 -1.72 -45.31
N ALA A 19 29.64 -0.99 -45.22
CA ALA A 19 29.75 0.46 -45.05
C ALA A 19 29.69 1.22 -46.38
N GLU A 20 29.14 2.44 -46.35
CA GLU A 20 29.44 3.63 -47.17
C GLU A 20 28.68 4.81 -46.51
N ALA A 21 29.37 5.76 -45.87
CA ALA A 21 29.96 6.98 -46.43
C ALA A 21 28.97 8.17 -46.49
N GLY A 22 29.13 9.09 -45.53
CA GLY A 22 29.05 10.54 -45.74
C GLY A 22 27.69 11.19 -45.93
N LEU A 23 27.17 11.84 -44.88
CA LEU A 23 26.59 13.20 -44.86
C LEU A 23 26.19 13.56 -43.41
N PRO A 24 26.25 14.84 -43.00
CA PRO A 24 26.10 15.24 -41.60
C PRO A 24 24.61 15.43 -41.25
N PRO A 25 24.12 15.00 -40.08
CA PRO A 25 22.85 15.48 -39.58
C PRO A 25 23.08 16.74 -38.74
N LEU A 26 22.47 17.80 -39.22
CA LEU A 26 22.15 19.04 -38.53
C LEU A 26 21.67 18.76 -37.09
N GLY A 27 22.10 19.62 -36.17
CA GLY A 27 21.62 19.63 -34.79
C GLY A 27 20.10 19.72 -34.78
N LEU A 28 19.48 18.62 -34.35
CA LEU A 28 18.09 18.61 -33.91
C LEU A 28 18.15 18.80 -32.40
N ASP A 29 17.82 20.01 -31.97
CA ASP A 29 17.44 20.31 -30.59
C ASP A 29 16.27 19.38 -30.21
N LEU A 30 16.57 18.38 -29.38
CA LEU A 30 15.60 17.49 -28.75
C LEU A 30 15.05 18.11 -27.47
N ASP A 31 14.54 19.35 -27.54
CA ASP A 31 13.95 20.04 -26.39
C ASP A 31 12.42 20.14 -26.43
N ASP A 32 11.74 19.47 -27.38
CA ASP A 32 10.33 19.73 -27.63
C ASP A 32 9.46 18.47 -27.81
N VAL A 33 9.51 17.54 -26.85
CA VAL A 33 8.40 16.60 -26.63
C VAL A 33 8.33 16.19 -25.16
N ASP A 34 7.68 17.02 -24.33
CA ASP A 34 6.91 16.54 -23.17
C ASP A 34 6.04 17.68 -22.63
N SER A 35 4.87 17.84 -23.25
CA SER A 35 3.74 18.55 -22.65
C SER A 35 3.30 17.76 -21.42
N VAL A 36 3.79 18.15 -20.24
CA VAL A 36 3.27 17.68 -18.97
C VAL A 36 1.83 18.17 -18.86
N MET A 37 0.87 17.32 -19.23
CA MET A 37 -0.53 17.54 -18.92
C MET A 37 -0.70 17.43 -17.40
N THR A 38 -0.77 18.58 -16.74
CA THR A 38 -1.24 18.68 -15.36
C THR A 38 -2.74 18.39 -15.36
N MET A 39 -3.14 17.13 -15.13
CA MET A 39 -4.54 16.78 -14.95
C MET A 39 -4.98 17.14 -13.52
N SER A 40 -5.69 18.26 -13.40
CA SER A 40 -6.39 18.66 -12.18
C SER A 40 -7.64 17.79 -12.01
N VAL A 41 -7.59 16.76 -11.16
CA VAL A 41 -8.78 15.97 -10.82
C VAL A 41 -9.67 16.80 -9.89
N LYS A 42 -10.69 17.47 -10.44
CA LYS A 42 -11.78 18.05 -9.66
C LYS A 42 -12.74 16.94 -9.24
N LEU A 43 -12.91 16.76 -7.93
CA LEU A 43 -13.96 15.92 -7.36
C LEU A 43 -15.31 16.60 -7.63
N GLY A 44 -16.11 16.04 -8.53
CA GLY A 44 -17.41 16.56 -8.95
C GLY A 44 -18.44 16.48 -7.83
N GLY A 45 -19.15 17.60 -7.61
CA GLY A 45 -20.26 17.73 -6.67
C GLY A 45 -21.47 16.88 -7.08
N SER A 46 -22.07 16.25 -6.08
CA SER A 46 -23.23 15.38 -6.20
C SER A 46 -24.48 16.18 -6.61
N GLY A 47 -25.00 15.91 -7.80
CA GLY A 47 -26.29 16.40 -8.26
C GLY A 47 -27.42 15.57 -7.66
N VAL A 48 -28.26 16.20 -6.84
CA VAL A 48 -29.47 15.59 -6.26
C VAL A 48 -30.55 15.57 -7.34
N VAL A 49 -30.88 14.39 -7.86
CA VAL A 49 -32.07 14.17 -8.68
C VAL A 49 -33.20 13.72 -7.76
N ASN A 50 -34.21 14.58 -7.61
CA ASN A 50 -35.46 14.29 -6.90
C ASN A 50 -36.36 13.44 -7.81
N VAL A 51 -36.79 12.26 -7.35
CA VAL A 51 -37.80 11.43 -8.01
C VAL A 51 -38.99 11.30 -7.06
N PRO A 52 -40.23 11.64 -7.47
CA PRO A 52 -41.40 11.40 -6.63
C PRO A 52 -41.89 9.95 -6.81
N LEU A 53 -41.95 9.20 -5.71
CA LEU A 53 -42.67 7.92 -5.66
C LEU A 53 -44.09 8.17 -5.12
N SER A 54 -45.09 7.85 -5.93
CA SER A 54 -46.47 7.67 -5.50
C SER A 54 -46.91 6.29 -5.97
N LEU A 55 -47.31 5.43 -5.03
CA LEU A 55 -48.42 4.48 -5.21
C LEU A 55 -48.77 3.87 -3.86
N ALA A 56 -50.05 4.04 -3.50
CA ALA A 56 -50.67 3.54 -2.29
C ALA A 56 -50.89 2.03 -2.35
N VAL A 57 -50.59 1.33 -1.24
CA VAL A 57 -51.02 -0.05 -0.97
C VAL A 57 -51.54 -0.12 0.47
N GLN A 58 -52.67 -0.82 0.63
CA GLN A 58 -53.52 -0.89 1.82
C GLN A 58 -52.87 -1.59 3.04
N PRO A 59 -53.38 -1.34 4.26
CA PRO A 59 -52.91 -2.01 5.47
C PRO A 59 -53.64 -3.33 5.71
N ALA A 60 -52.90 -4.43 5.82
CA ALA A 60 -53.40 -5.70 6.33
C ALA A 60 -52.52 -6.21 7.49
N GLN A 61 -53.15 -6.27 8.66
CA GLN A 61 -52.88 -7.15 9.80
C GLN A 61 -51.45 -7.16 10.40
N ALA A 62 -51.28 -6.35 11.46
CA ALA A 62 -50.16 -6.46 12.37
C ALA A 62 -50.43 -7.57 13.42
N SER A 63 -49.71 -8.68 13.32
CA SER A 63 -49.51 -9.60 14.44
C SER A 63 -48.43 -9.03 15.36
N ALA A 64 -48.79 -8.81 16.62
CA ALA A 64 -47.90 -8.29 17.65
C ALA A 64 -46.81 -9.32 18.01
N LEU A 65 -45.63 -9.19 17.37
CA LEU A 65 -44.40 -9.78 17.88
C LEU A 65 -43.84 -8.86 18.97
N ASN A 66 -43.80 -9.38 20.19
CA ASN A 66 -43.11 -8.77 21.33
C ASN A 66 -41.61 -8.72 21.08
N LEU A 67 -41.15 -7.70 20.36
CA LEU A 67 -39.75 -7.27 20.35
C LEU A 67 -39.44 -6.69 21.74
N ARG A 68 -38.87 -7.52 22.62
CA ARG A 68 -38.11 -7.04 23.77
C ARG A 68 -36.94 -6.21 23.23
N LEU A 69 -37.17 -4.92 23.11
CA LEU A 69 -36.12 -3.90 22.95
C LEU A 69 -35.26 -3.97 24.22
N CYS A 70 -34.16 -4.73 24.16
CA CYS A 70 -33.09 -4.57 25.12
C CYS A 70 -32.62 -3.13 25.00
N LYS A 71 -32.86 -2.33 26.05
CA LYS A 71 -32.25 -1.01 26.20
C LYS A 71 -30.75 -1.22 26.34
N ALA A 72 -30.05 -1.28 25.21
CA ALA A 72 -28.60 -1.27 25.17
C ALA A 72 -28.15 0.14 25.56
N ASP A 73 -27.38 0.23 26.65
CA ASP A 73 -26.78 1.47 27.12
C ASP A 73 -26.00 2.15 25.98
N ALA A 74 -26.54 3.25 25.49
CA ALA A 74 -26.08 3.97 24.31
C ALA A 74 -24.87 4.87 24.62
N ARG A 75 -23.81 4.32 25.23
CA ARG A 75 -22.46 4.86 25.04
C ARG A 75 -21.81 4.06 23.93
N ALA A 76 -22.21 4.36 22.69
CA ALA A 76 -21.53 3.90 21.50
C ALA A 76 -20.08 4.40 21.56
N LYS A 77 -19.20 3.57 22.11
CA LYS A 77 -17.77 3.89 22.16
C LYS A 77 -17.30 4.01 20.70
N LYS A 78 -16.64 5.12 20.40
CA LYS A 78 -16.21 5.46 19.05
C LYS A 78 -15.20 4.41 18.56
N ILE A 79 -15.67 3.48 17.73
CA ILE A 79 -14.81 2.49 17.08
C ILE A 79 -13.81 3.26 16.22
N SER A 80 -12.53 3.06 16.50
CA SER A 80 -11.45 3.61 15.69
C SER A 80 -11.43 2.90 14.34
N ARG A 81 -11.71 3.64 13.27
CA ARG A 81 -11.58 3.18 11.88
C ARG A 81 -10.35 3.78 11.25
N ASP A 82 -9.75 3.06 10.32
CA ASP A 82 -8.75 3.63 9.42
C ASP A 82 -9.39 4.46 8.30
N GLU A 83 -8.53 4.91 7.39
CA GLU A 83 -8.90 5.74 6.25
C GLU A 83 -9.71 4.98 5.19
N GLU A 84 -9.63 3.65 5.14
CA GLU A 84 -10.46 2.80 4.29
C GLU A 84 -11.82 2.49 4.97
N GLY A 85 -12.03 2.99 6.19
CA GLY A 85 -13.21 2.73 6.99
C GLY A 85 -13.20 1.38 7.70
N ALA A 86 -12.12 0.61 7.58
CA ALA A 86 -11.94 -0.66 8.26
C ALA A 86 -11.58 -0.45 9.74
N PRO A 87 -11.96 -1.37 10.63
CA PRO A 87 -11.63 -1.23 12.04
C PRO A 87 -10.12 -1.37 12.27
N LEU A 88 -9.54 -0.60 13.21
CA LEU A 88 -8.12 -0.73 13.59
C LEU A 88 -7.82 -1.99 14.42
N ALA A 89 -8.85 -2.60 14.98
CA ALA A 89 -8.74 -3.88 15.67
C ALA A 89 -10.06 -4.63 15.53
N VAL A 90 -9.99 -5.96 15.53
CA VAL A 90 -11.15 -6.84 15.51
C VAL A 90 -10.98 -7.92 16.56
N ASP A 91 -12.04 -8.21 17.29
CA ASP A 91 -12.15 -9.39 18.13
C ASP A 91 -12.83 -10.46 17.27
N ILE A 92 -12.14 -11.57 17.04
CA ILE A 92 -12.66 -12.70 16.26
C ILE A 92 -12.95 -13.85 17.21
N THR A 93 -14.17 -14.39 17.16
CA THR A 93 -14.62 -15.49 18.03
C THR A 93 -15.45 -16.51 17.25
N GLY A 94 -15.61 -17.73 17.75
CA GLY A 94 -16.46 -18.78 17.17
C GLY A 94 -15.74 -19.87 16.39
N PHE A 95 -14.40 -19.84 16.35
CA PHE A 95 -13.56 -20.96 15.91
C PHE A 95 -13.49 -22.08 16.96
N GLN A 96 -13.19 -23.30 16.54
CA GLN A 96 -12.95 -24.42 17.46
C GLN A 96 -11.53 -24.36 18.05
N ASP A 97 -10.55 -23.90 17.28
CA ASP A 97 -9.20 -23.57 17.72
C ASP A 97 -9.23 -22.28 18.54
N SER A 98 -8.98 -22.42 19.84
CA SER A 98 -8.98 -21.29 20.77
C SER A 98 -7.89 -20.26 20.47
N GLU A 99 -6.81 -20.62 19.77
CA GLU A 99 -5.75 -19.68 19.40
C GLU A 99 -6.20 -18.69 18.31
N LEU A 100 -7.17 -19.06 17.48
CA LEU A 100 -7.75 -18.18 16.46
C LEU A 100 -8.77 -17.19 17.06
N ASN A 101 -9.34 -17.53 18.22
CA ASN A 101 -10.35 -16.77 18.93
C ASN A 101 -9.74 -15.64 19.77
N THR A 102 -9.17 -14.65 19.10
CA THR A 102 -8.41 -13.59 19.76
C THR A 102 -8.63 -12.24 19.10
N LYS A 103 -7.96 -11.24 19.67
CA LYS A 103 -7.93 -9.88 19.17
C LYS A 103 -6.82 -9.70 18.15
N TYR A 104 -7.20 -9.27 16.96
CA TYR A 104 -6.26 -8.90 15.92
C TYR A 104 -6.22 -7.37 15.78
N THR A 105 -5.02 -6.81 15.80
CA THR A 105 -4.79 -5.37 15.67
C THR A 105 -4.15 -5.10 14.31
N VAL A 106 -4.59 -4.05 13.63
CA VAL A 106 -4.05 -3.68 12.33
C VAL A 106 -2.55 -3.39 12.42
N ARG A 107 -1.78 -3.91 11.46
CA ARG A 107 -0.40 -3.49 11.20
C ARG A 107 -0.38 -2.64 9.93
N PRO A 108 -0.39 -1.30 10.06
CA PRO A 108 -0.47 -0.40 8.90
C PRO A 108 0.80 -0.46 8.03
N ASP A 109 1.91 -0.95 8.59
CA ASP A 109 3.20 -1.15 7.95
C ASP A 109 3.25 -2.40 7.05
N VAL A 110 2.28 -3.31 7.15
CA VAL A 110 2.27 -4.56 6.40
C VAL A 110 1.00 -4.65 5.54
N LEU A 111 1.18 -4.41 4.25
CA LEU A 111 0.13 -4.54 3.23
C LEU A 111 0.30 -5.83 2.44
N VAL A 112 -0.76 -6.63 2.35
CA VAL A 112 -0.81 -7.83 1.51
C VAL A 112 -1.93 -7.65 0.50
N HIS A 113 -1.62 -7.81 -0.79
CA HIS A 113 -2.53 -7.52 -1.91
C HIS A 113 -3.24 -6.16 -1.80
N GLY A 114 -2.55 -5.17 -1.24
CA GLY A 114 -3.07 -3.83 -1.08
C GLY A 114 -4.13 -3.67 0.02
N ARG A 115 -4.23 -4.60 0.96
CA ARG A 115 -5.02 -4.41 2.18
C ARG A 115 -4.14 -4.55 3.40
N ARG A 116 -4.52 -3.86 4.47
CA ARG A 116 -3.84 -3.96 5.75
C ARG A 116 -4.04 -5.35 6.35
N THR A 117 -3.02 -5.80 7.06
CA THR A 117 -3.05 -7.07 7.78
C THR A 117 -3.38 -6.84 9.25
N TYR A 118 -3.96 -7.85 9.90
CA TYR A 118 -4.32 -7.81 11.31
C TYR A 118 -3.55 -8.88 12.07
N TRP A 119 -2.90 -8.52 13.16
CA TRP A 119 -1.96 -9.38 13.87
C TRP A 119 -2.36 -9.56 15.32
N THR A 120 -2.08 -10.73 15.88
CA THR A 120 -2.22 -10.95 17.32
C THR A 120 -1.19 -10.11 18.09
N ARG A 121 -1.56 -9.61 19.27
CA ARG A 121 -0.82 -8.55 19.99
C ARG A 121 0.47 -9.02 20.66
N ASP A 122 0.61 -10.30 20.92
CA ASP A 122 1.73 -10.82 21.70
C ASP A 122 2.92 -11.04 20.77
N GLY A 123 4.10 -10.50 21.12
CA GLY A 123 5.32 -10.47 20.31
C GLY A 123 5.84 -11.81 19.76
N ALA A 124 5.16 -12.92 20.06
CA ALA A 124 5.18 -14.15 19.29
C ALA A 124 3.90 -14.23 18.43
N ALA A 125 3.74 -13.32 17.46
CA ALA A 125 2.55 -13.25 16.64
C ALA A 125 2.41 -14.53 15.80
N ARG A 126 1.70 -15.51 16.34
CA ARG A 126 1.48 -16.82 15.69
C ARG A 126 0.49 -16.75 14.55
N HIS A 127 -0.45 -15.81 14.59
CA HIS A 127 -1.52 -15.72 13.61
C HIS A 127 -1.68 -14.30 13.10
N PHE A 128 -2.01 -14.18 11.82
CA PHE A 128 -2.43 -12.91 11.25
C PHE A 128 -3.49 -13.11 10.18
N VAL A 129 -4.35 -12.11 10.05
CA VAL A 129 -5.40 -12.02 9.05
C VAL A 129 -4.91 -11.17 7.90
N LEU A 130 -5.03 -11.69 6.69
CA LEU A 130 -4.68 -10.99 5.46
C LEU A 130 -5.74 -11.18 4.40
N TRP A 131 -5.74 -10.30 3.40
CA TRP A 131 -6.56 -10.46 2.20
C TRP A 131 -5.78 -11.24 1.14
N ASP A 132 -6.31 -12.40 0.74
CA ASP A 132 -5.79 -13.11 -0.42
C ASP A 132 -6.43 -12.53 -1.69
N GLY A 133 -5.61 -11.89 -2.52
CA GLY A 133 -6.05 -11.26 -3.75
C GLY A 133 -6.41 -12.26 -4.85
N ALA A 134 -5.82 -13.45 -4.85
CA ALA A 134 -6.11 -14.47 -5.86
C ALA A 134 -7.49 -15.08 -5.65
N MET A 135 -7.86 -15.32 -4.39
CA MET A 135 -9.13 -15.94 -4.02
C MET A 135 -10.18 -14.94 -3.53
N ALA A 136 -9.84 -13.65 -3.53
CA ALA A 136 -10.67 -12.53 -3.10
C ALA A 136 -11.38 -12.78 -1.76
N ARG A 137 -10.64 -13.20 -0.74
CA ARG A 137 -11.18 -13.52 0.59
C ARG A 137 -10.19 -13.20 1.70
N TRP A 138 -10.71 -13.05 2.91
CA TRP A 138 -9.88 -12.97 4.11
C TRP A 138 -9.43 -14.35 4.56
N VAL A 139 -8.16 -14.47 4.93
CA VAL A 139 -7.56 -15.71 5.43
C VAL A 139 -6.81 -15.44 6.73
N ILE A 140 -6.81 -16.42 7.63
CA ILE A 140 -5.95 -16.45 8.82
C ILE A 140 -4.83 -17.44 8.54
N VAL A 141 -3.60 -16.97 8.64
CA VAL A 141 -2.40 -17.76 8.41
C VAL A 141 -1.58 -17.86 9.68
N GLU A 142 -0.87 -18.97 9.82
CA GLU A 142 0.12 -19.15 10.87
C GLU A 142 1.45 -18.52 10.42
N SER A 143 2.02 -17.66 11.26
CA SER A 143 3.31 -17.03 11.01
C SER A 143 4.41 -18.04 11.27
N VAL A 144 5.10 -18.44 10.21
CA VAL A 144 6.26 -19.34 10.28
C VAL A 144 7.47 -18.52 9.82
N ASP A 145 8.03 -17.72 10.73
CA ASP A 145 9.15 -16.79 10.49
C ASP A 145 8.91 -15.71 9.41
N GLN A 146 9.45 -14.50 9.64
CA GLN A 146 9.24 -13.35 8.75
C GLN A 146 9.84 -13.51 7.33
N SER A 147 10.63 -14.57 7.09
CA SER A 147 11.31 -14.83 5.83
C SER A 147 10.50 -15.66 4.82
N VAL A 148 9.37 -16.22 5.22
CA VAL A 148 8.59 -17.10 4.33
C VAL A 148 7.71 -16.29 3.38
N LYS A 149 7.75 -16.63 2.09
CA LYS A 149 6.84 -16.08 1.09
C LYS A 149 5.39 -16.35 1.50
N TRP A 150 4.58 -15.30 1.61
CA TRP A 150 3.19 -15.36 2.06
C TRP A 150 2.31 -16.30 1.23
N GLU A 151 2.66 -16.50 -0.05
CA GLU A 151 2.00 -17.42 -0.98
C GLU A 151 2.07 -18.90 -0.53
N ALA A 152 3.06 -19.25 0.28
CA ALA A 152 3.29 -20.63 0.74
C ALA A 152 2.84 -20.87 2.19
N LEU A 153 2.24 -19.86 2.85
CA LEU A 153 1.87 -19.99 4.25
C LEU A 153 0.68 -20.93 4.44
N PRO A 154 0.72 -21.83 5.45
CA PRO A 154 -0.39 -22.72 5.72
C PRO A 154 -1.58 -21.94 6.25
N TRP A 155 -2.71 -22.03 5.53
CA TRP A 155 -3.95 -21.42 5.99
C TRP A 155 -4.51 -22.18 7.19
N ARG A 156 -4.91 -21.43 8.21
CA ARG A 156 -5.61 -21.91 9.40
C ARG A 156 -7.10 -21.70 9.29
N ALA A 157 -7.52 -20.59 8.68
CA ALA A 157 -8.92 -20.33 8.40
C ALA A 157 -9.09 -19.45 7.16
N PHE A 158 -10.26 -19.49 6.54
CA PHE A 158 -10.64 -18.54 5.49
C PHE A 158 -12.13 -18.23 5.50
N GLN A 159 -12.48 -17.01 5.08
CA GLN A 159 -13.85 -16.58 4.90
C GLN A 159 -14.42 -17.17 3.60
N CYS A 160 -15.61 -17.76 3.65
CA CYS A 160 -16.22 -18.40 2.47
C CYS A 160 -16.73 -17.40 1.43
N GLU A 161 -17.10 -16.20 1.87
CA GLU A 161 -17.77 -15.18 1.06
C GLU A 161 -16.87 -13.97 0.84
N GLN A 162 -17.03 -13.30 -0.30
CA GLN A 162 -16.27 -12.13 -0.68
C GLN A 162 -16.89 -10.86 -0.07
N VAL A 163 -16.69 -10.68 1.24
CA VAL A 163 -17.26 -9.54 1.98
C VAL A 163 -16.18 -8.79 2.78
N ALA A 164 -16.57 -7.69 3.44
CA ALA A 164 -15.69 -7.03 4.39
C ALA A 164 -15.41 -7.94 5.60
N LEU A 165 -14.24 -7.76 6.23
CA LEU A 165 -13.81 -8.62 7.34
C LEU A 165 -14.80 -8.64 8.51
N ALA A 166 -15.45 -7.51 8.78
CA ALA A 166 -16.40 -7.36 9.89
C ALA A 166 -17.83 -7.85 9.59
N GLU A 167 -18.09 -8.35 8.37
CA GLU A 167 -19.41 -8.86 8.01
C GLU A 167 -19.59 -10.30 8.51
N SER A 168 -20.75 -10.56 9.12
CA SER A 168 -21.10 -11.88 9.65
C SER A 168 -21.24 -12.88 8.51
N THR A 169 -20.32 -13.82 8.44
CA THR A 169 -20.22 -14.79 7.35
C THR A 169 -19.73 -16.13 7.88
N CYS A 170 -19.88 -17.17 7.06
CA CYS A 170 -19.31 -18.46 7.41
C CYS A 170 -17.81 -18.49 7.12
N TRP A 171 -17.07 -19.06 8.07
CA TRP A 171 -15.64 -19.31 7.94
C TRP A 171 -15.39 -20.81 7.86
N MET A 172 -14.34 -21.19 7.16
CA MET A 172 -13.78 -22.54 7.18
C MET A 172 -12.50 -22.51 8.01
N GLU A 173 -12.34 -23.49 8.87
CA GLU A 173 -11.24 -23.63 9.80
C GLU A 173 -10.57 -24.99 9.59
N ARG A 174 -9.24 -25.00 9.61
CA ARG A 174 -8.45 -26.21 9.46
C ARG A 174 -8.23 -26.85 10.82
N LEU A 175 -8.83 -28.01 11.01
CA LEU A 175 -8.65 -28.90 12.15
C LEU A 175 -7.79 -30.09 11.75
N GLU A 176 -7.41 -30.93 12.72
CA GLU A 176 -6.70 -32.19 12.46
C GLU A 176 -7.50 -33.12 11.52
N ALA A 177 -8.82 -33.14 11.66
CA ALA A 177 -9.73 -33.92 10.82
C ALA A 177 -10.00 -33.31 9.43
N GLY A 178 -9.41 -32.15 9.12
CA GLY A 178 -9.63 -31.41 7.88
C GLY A 178 -10.38 -30.09 8.07
N TRP A 179 -11.01 -29.60 7.01
CA TRP A 179 -11.70 -28.31 7.03
C TRP A 179 -13.11 -28.45 7.59
N SER A 180 -13.42 -27.67 8.62
CA SER A 180 -14.74 -27.59 9.24
C SER A 180 -15.32 -26.18 9.10
N ARG A 181 -16.65 -26.09 9.06
CA ARG A 181 -17.36 -24.81 9.06
C ARG A 181 -17.47 -24.30 10.49
N SER A 182 -17.20 -23.01 10.69
CA SER A 182 -17.25 -22.33 11.99
C SER A 182 -18.14 -21.09 11.92
N SER A 183 -18.96 -20.89 12.94
CA SER A 183 -19.88 -19.75 13.08
C SER A 183 -19.16 -18.58 13.72
N VAL A 184 -18.30 -17.94 12.93
CA VAL A 184 -17.39 -16.91 13.43
C VAL A 184 -18.06 -15.55 13.48
N GLN A 185 -17.82 -14.84 14.58
CA GLN A 185 -18.20 -13.45 14.76
C GLN A 185 -16.94 -12.58 14.72
N VAL A 186 -16.99 -11.54 13.90
CA VAL A 186 -15.93 -10.53 13.82
C VAL A 186 -16.50 -9.22 14.32
N VAL A 187 -16.10 -8.81 15.51
CA VAL A 187 -16.58 -7.59 16.15
C VAL A 187 -15.49 -6.53 16.09
N PRO A 188 -15.75 -5.33 15.55
CA PRO A 188 -14.81 -4.22 15.65
C PRO A 188 -14.43 -3.95 17.10
N ALA A 189 -13.15 -4.10 17.40
CA ALA A 189 -12.60 -3.90 18.72
C ALA A 189 -12.06 -2.49 18.86
N HIS A 190 -12.03 -1.99 20.10
CA HIS A 190 -11.28 -0.79 20.39
C HIS A 190 -9.80 -1.11 20.22
N SER A 191 -9.06 -0.34 19.43
CA SER A 191 -7.62 -0.31 19.65
C SER A 191 -7.44 0.05 21.12
N GLY A 192 -6.79 -0.84 21.90
CA GLY A 192 -6.36 -0.42 23.25
C GLY A 192 -5.51 0.84 23.09
N PRO A 193 -5.24 1.62 24.16
CA PRO A 193 -4.27 2.71 24.06
C PRO A 193 -3.03 2.10 23.44
N VAL A 194 -2.82 2.39 22.16
CA VAL A 194 -1.57 2.11 21.50
C VAL A 194 -0.69 3.03 22.27
N ALA A 195 0.12 2.47 23.19
CA ALA A 195 1.14 3.24 23.89
C ALA A 195 1.72 4.10 22.79
N PRO A 196 1.58 5.45 22.89
CA PRO A 196 1.94 6.34 21.78
C PRO A 196 3.30 5.82 21.39
N ARG A 197 3.40 5.23 20.18
CA ARG A 197 4.69 4.76 19.71
C ARG A 197 5.50 6.00 19.90
N THR A 198 6.45 5.95 20.84
CA THR A 198 7.40 7.01 20.98
C THR A 198 7.84 7.15 19.55
N SER A 199 7.51 8.30 18.95
CA SER A 199 8.18 8.74 17.76
C SER A 199 9.60 8.94 18.26
N LEU A 200 10.29 7.81 18.50
CA LEU A 200 11.73 7.66 18.45
C LEU A 200 12.02 8.48 17.24
N GLU A 201 12.60 9.67 17.46
CA GLU A 201 12.73 10.68 16.43
C GLU A 201 13.21 9.97 15.18
N GLU A 202 12.27 9.67 14.28
CA GLU A 202 12.56 8.93 13.07
C GLU A 202 13.19 10.02 12.24
N SER A 203 14.50 10.18 12.45
CA SER A 203 15.32 11.06 11.67
C SER A 203 14.94 10.77 10.23
N PRO A 204 14.39 11.75 9.50
CA PRO A 204 13.93 11.52 8.15
C PRO A 204 15.07 10.86 7.37
N PRO A 205 14.78 9.82 6.57
CA PRO A 205 15.84 9.09 5.88
C PRO A 205 16.69 10.07 5.08
N PHE A 206 18.01 9.90 5.08
CA PHE A 206 18.86 10.83 4.34
C PHE A 206 18.65 10.68 2.84
N ALA A 207 18.52 9.45 2.36
CA ALA A 207 18.15 9.16 0.99
C ALA A 207 17.33 7.87 0.90
N VAL A 208 16.62 7.71 -0.21
CA VAL A 208 15.98 6.44 -0.59
C VAL A 208 16.28 6.12 -2.04
N ASP A 209 16.53 4.84 -2.33
CA ASP A 209 16.57 4.33 -3.71
C ASP A 209 15.25 3.68 -4.04
N PHE A 210 14.63 4.10 -5.15
CA PHE A 210 13.47 3.42 -5.71
C PHE A 210 13.88 2.52 -6.87
N THR A 211 13.29 1.33 -6.92
CA THR A 211 13.37 0.42 -8.07
C THR A 211 12.00 -0.20 -8.35
N GLY A 212 11.69 -0.51 -9.63
CA GLY A 212 10.47 -1.20 -10.04
C GLY A 212 9.44 -0.35 -10.81
N PHE A 213 9.65 0.96 -10.91
CA PHE A 213 8.90 1.82 -11.83
C PHE A 213 9.18 1.44 -13.29
N ARG A 214 8.20 1.63 -14.19
CA ARG A 214 8.40 1.38 -15.62
C ARG A 214 9.14 2.52 -16.31
N ARG A 215 8.89 3.76 -15.90
CA ARG A 215 9.72 4.92 -16.27
C ARG A 215 11.06 4.82 -15.56
N LEU A 216 12.12 4.59 -16.35
CA LEU A 216 13.48 4.38 -15.84
C LEU A 216 13.98 5.55 -14.98
N GLU A 217 13.60 6.78 -15.33
CA GLU A 217 13.96 7.99 -14.57
C GLU A 217 13.38 8.04 -13.14
N LEU A 218 12.29 7.32 -12.86
CA LEU A 218 11.72 7.24 -11.51
C LEU A 218 12.48 6.24 -10.63
N ASN A 219 13.26 5.34 -11.23
CA ASN A 219 14.12 4.38 -10.52
C ASN A 219 15.44 5.06 -10.14
N ALA A 220 15.37 6.02 -9.23
CA ALA A 220 16.49 6.87 -8.85
C ALA A 220 16.67 6.94 -7.32
N ARG A 221 17.84 7.43 -6.92
CA ARG A 221 18.11 7.86 -5.54
C ARG A 221 17.50 9.23 -5.31
N PHE A 222 16.66 9.38 -4.28
CA PHE A 222 16.13 10.66 -3.83
C PHE A 222 16.75 11.02 -2.49
N ALA A 223 17.55 12.08 -2.45
CA ALA A 223 18.22 12.58 -1.26
C ALA A 223 17.45 13.74 -0.63
N PHE A 224 17.46 13.79 0.71
CA PHE A 224 16.82 14.82 1.52
C PHE A 224 17.37 16.20 1.19
N ARG A 225 16.47 17.19 1.08
CA ARG A 225 16.84 18.59 0.84
C ARG A 225 16.12 19.53 1.80
N SER A 226 16.80 19.90 2.89
CA SER A 226 16.25 20.75 3.95
C SER A 226 15.76 22.13 3.49
N GLY A 227 16.36 22.69 2.44
CA GLY A 227 16.02 24.03 1.95
C GLY A 227 14.66 24.15 1.26
N ILE A 228 13.96 23.04 1.00
CA ILE A 228 12.67 23.05 0.30
C ILE A 228 11.68 22.15 1.03
N ALA A 229 10.69 22.77 1.66
CA ALA A 229 9.52 22.08 2.20
C ALA A 229 8.29 22.37 1.33
N LEU A 230 7.50 21.35 1.06
CA LEU A 230 6.23 21.47 0.34
C LEU A 230 5.12 20.90 1.21
N GLN A 231 4.05 21.68 1.36
CA GLN A 231 2.84 21.31 2.10
C GLN A 231 3.12 20.78 3.52
N GLY A 232 4.14 21.34 4.19
CA GLY A 232 4.49 21.03 5.58
C GLY A 232 5.40 19.81 5.77
N LYS A 233 5.94 19.23 4.70
CA LYS A 233 6.92 18.14 4.77
C LYS A 233 8.17 18.45 3.96
N PRO A 234 9.33 17.86 4.31
CA PRO A 234 10.54 18.00 3.52
C PRO A 234 10.39 17.38 2.13
N THR A 235 11.23 17.82 1.21
CA THR A 235 11.33 17.24 -0.14
C THR A 235 12.60 16.43 -0.31
N TYR A 236 12.53 15.46 -1.21
CA TYR A 236 13.66 14.64 -1.59
C TYR A 236 13.86 14.76 -3.09
N TRP A 237 15.10 14.85 -3.54
CA TRP A 237 15.45 15.20 -4.91
C TRP A 237 16.36 14.14 -5.49
N ASP A 238 16.17 13.85 -6.77
CA ASP A 238 17.13 13.04 -7.50
C ASP A 238 18.46 13.80 -7.68
N SER A 239 19.53 13.07 -8.03
CA SER A 239 20.85 13.68 -8.21
C SER A 239 20.90 14.73 -9.31
N SER A 240 20.01 14.64 -10.32
CA SER A 240 19.92 15.63 -11.39
C SER A 240 19.10 16.87 -11.00
N GLY A 241 18.33 16.79 -9.90
CA GLY A 241 17.38 17.81 -9.48
C GLY A 241 16.22 18.01 -10.47
N ARG A 242 15.96 17.06 -11.37
CA ARG A 242 14.85 17.11 -12.33
C ARG A 242 13.57 16.51 -11.77
N LEU A 243 13.68 15.58 -10.83
CA LEU A 243 12.57 14.92 -10.16
C LEU A 243 12.64 15.21 -8.67
N PHE A 244 11.47 15.35 -8.04
CA PHE A 244 11.38 15.46 -6.60
C PHE A 244 10.20 14.68 -6.06
N LEU A 245 10.42 14.12 -4.87
CA LEU A 245 9.45 13.44 -4.05
C LEU A 245 8.96 14.41 -2.96
N TYR A 246 7.65 14.51 -2.80
CA TYR A 246 7.03 15.42 -1.85
C TYR A 246 5.70 14.89 -1.31
N TRP A 247 5.24 15.49 -0.21
CA TRP A 247 3.96 15.18 0.40
C TRP A 247 2.82 16.01 -0.20
N GLN A 248 1.71 15.35 -0.53
CA GLN A 248 0.47 15.97 -0.98
C GLN A 248 -0.54 15.98 0.17
N THR A 249 -0.63 17.08 0.93
CA THR A 249 -1.51 17.21 2.10
C THR A 249 -2.98 16.97 1.79
N GLY A 250 -3.47 17.44 0.64
CA GLY A 250 -4.86 17.22 0.22
C GLY A 250 -5.21 15.73 -0.03
N CYS A 251 -4.24 14.95 -0.49
CA CYS A 251 -4.42 13.52 -0.78
C CYS A 251 -3.81 12.61 0.30
N ARG A 252 -3.11 13.19 1.29
CA ARG A 252 -2.35 12.51 2.35
C ARG A 252 -1.46 11.38 1.83
N ARG A 253 -0.67 11.67 0.80
CA ARG A 253 0.22 10.68 0.16
C ARG A 253 1.52 11.32 -0.30
N TRP A 254 2.53 10.49 -0.52
CA TRP A 254 3.75 10.91 -1.20
C TRP A 254 3.61 10.81 -2.72
N ALA A 255 4.23 11.73 -3.44
CA ALA A 255 4.22 11.76 -4.89
C ALA A 255 5.58 12.18 -5.46
N ILE A 256 5.93 11.61 -6.61
CA ILE A 256 7.08 12.02 -7.41
C ILE A 256 6.56 12.88 -8.55
N CYS A 257 7.20 14.03 -8.78
CA CYS A 257 6.92 14.87 -9.94
C CYS A 257 8.17 15.55 -10.48
N GLY A 258 8.06 16.08 -11.70
CA GLY A 258 9.15 16.82 -12.32
C GLY A 258 9.28 18.24 -11.78
N ARG A 259 10.49 18.80 -11.83
CA ARG A 259 10.83 20.16 -11.37
C ARG A 259 9.94 21.25 -11.96
N ARG A 260 9.46 21.09 -13.20
CA ARG A 260 8.52 22.02 -13.84
C ARG A 260 7.21 22.19 -13.05
N ALA A 261 6.83 21.18 -12.26
CA ALA A 261 5.63 21.18 -11.42
C ALA A 261 5.87 21.72 -10.00
N LEU A 262 7.08 22.20 -9.67
CA LEU A 262 7.43 22.69 -8.33
C LEU A 262 6.53 23.85 -7.89
N GLU A 263 6.32 24.83 -8.76
CA GLU A 263 5.47 25.98 -8.43
C GLU A 263 4.02 25.56 -8.22
N ALA A 264 3.47 24.68 -9.06
CA ALA A 264 2.13 24.13 -8.86
C ALA A 264 2.00 23.43 -7.48
N ALA A 265 2.98 22.62 -7.10
CA ALA A 265 3.01 21.94 -5.81
C ALA A 265 3.11 22.92 -4.62
N ARG A 266 3.87 24.02 -4.75
CA ARG A 266 3.95 25.11 -3.76
C ARG A 266 2.60 25.79 -3.54
N HIS A 267 1.82 25.96 -4.61
CA HIS A 267 0.46 26.50 -4.55
C HIS A 267 -0.59 25.47 -4.07
N GLY A 268 -0.16 24.32 -3.54
CA GLY A 268 -1.06 23.30 -2.98
C GLY A 268 -1.71 22.39 -4.03
N GLN A 269 -1.35 22.52 -5.31
CA GLN A 269 -1.80 21.56 -6.32
C GLN A 269 -1.12 20.20 -6.11
N THR A 270 -1.66 19.16 -6.74
CA THR A 270 -1.22 17.77 -6.56
C THR A 270 -0.69 17.13 -7.86
N PRO A 271 0.26 17.77 -8.57
CA PRO A 271 0.88 17.14 -9.74
C PRO A 271 1.68 15.90 -9.35
N GLY A 272 1.77 14.92 -10.25
CA GLY A 272 2.52 13.69 -10.01
C GLY A 272 2.70 12.89 -11.29
N CYS A 273 3.90 12.36 -11.52
CA CYS A 273 4.13 11.28 -12.47
C CYS A 273 4.08 9.90 -11.80
N ALA A 274 4.27 9.85 -10.48
CA ALA A 274 3.97 8.68 -9.65
C ALA A 274 3.44 9.12 -8.28
N CYS A 275 2.63 8.28 -7.63
CA CYS A 275 2.20 8.52 -6.25
C CYS A 275 1.95 7.24 -5.48
N GLN A 276 2.14 7.36 -4.17
CA GLN A 276 1.84 6.33 -3.18
C GLN A 276 0.32 6.27 -2.98
N LEU A 277 -0.26 5.07 -2.92
CA LEU A 277 -1.70 4.90 -2.69
C LEU A 277 -2.07 4.88 -1.21
N ASP A 278 -1.13 4.60 -0.33
CA ASP A 278 -1.33 4.64 1.11
C ASP A 278 -0.73 5.90 1.75
N GLN A 279 -1.07 6.12 3.02
CA GLN A 279 -0.64 7.28 3.82
C GLN A 279 0.64 7.00 4.60
N GLY A 280 1.32 5.88 4.30
CA GLY A 280 2.56 5.50 4.93
C GLY A 280 3.69 6.46 4.59
N HIS A 281 4.79 6.40 5.34
CA HIS A 281 6.02 7.05 4.90
C HIS A 281 6.54 6.33 3.65
N PHE A 282 7.06 7.06 2.67
CA PHE A 282 7.55 6.50 1.40
C PHE A 282 8.74 5.53 1.58
N SER A 283 9.40 5.56 2.74
CA SER A 283 10.50 4.65 3.09
C SER A 283 10.03 3.24 3.44
N VAL A 284 8.72 3.04 3.63
CA VAL A 284 8.12 1.74 3.89
C VAL A 284 7.63 1.16 2.57
N PRO A 285 7.87 -0.14 2.28
CA PRO A 285 7.32 -0.80 1.12
C PRO A 285 5.81 -0.56 1.01
N SER A 286 5.36 -0.11 -0.16
CA SER A 286 4.04 0.47 -0.34
C SER A 286 3.53 0.29 -1.77
N ARG A 287 2.23 0.51 -1.98
CA ARG A 287 1.63 0.50 -3.32
C ARG A 287 1.88 1.83 -4.03
N TRP A 288 2.59 1.75 -5.15
CA TRP A 288 2.79 2.89 -6.03
C TRP A 288 1.98 2.75 -7.31
N VAL A 289 1.49 3.88 -7.80
CA VAL A 289 0.94 4.01 -9.16
C VAL A 289 1.77 5.01 -9.94
N GLU A 290 1.95 4.73 -11.22
CA GLU A 290 2.70 5.54 -12.16
C GLU A 290 1.78 5.95 -13.32
N TYR A 291 1.87 7.21 -13.74
CA TYR A 291 1.15 7.70 -14.90
C TYR A 291 1.90 7.35 -16.19
N GLN A 292 1.27 6.51 -17.02
CA GLN A 292 1.81 6.03 -18.29
C GLN A 292 0.86 6.39 -19.42
N GLY A 293 1.29 7.31 -20.29
CA GLY A 293 0.51 7.80 -21.42
C GLY A 293 -0.77 8.51 -20.96
N THR A 294 -1.85 7.74 -20.84
CA THR A 294 -3.20 8.23 -20.51
C THR A 294 -3.81 7.61 -19.25
N ARG A 295 -3.09 6.72 -18.54
CA ARG A 295 -3.64 6.01 -17.39
C ARG A 295 -2.64 5.83 -16.25
N TRP A 296 -3.17 5.73 -15.04
CA TRP A 296 -2.43 5.30 -13.86
C TRP A 296 -2.34 3.77 -13.84
N VAL A 297 -1.14 3.25 -13.61
CA VAL A 297 -0.85 1.81 -13.57
C VAL A 297 -0.17 1.47 -12.25
N SER A 298 -0.64 0.43 -11.56
CA SER A 298 0.02 -0.08 -10.35
C SER A 298 1.37 -0.69 -10.71
N VAL A 299 2.39 -0.36 -9.93
CA VAL A 299 3.76 -0.84 -10.11
C VAL A 299 4.30 -1.36 -8.78
N PRO A 300 4.96 -2.54 -8.77
CA PRO A 300 5.67 -3.03 -7.58
C PRO A 300 6.94 -2.20 -7.43
N VAL A 301 7.04 -1.44 -6.35
CA VAL A 301 8.19 -0.56 -6.09
C VAL A 301 8.88 -1.02 -4.82
N ASP A 302 10.15 -1.35 -4.96
CA ASP A 302 11.05 -1.65 -3.85
C ASP A 302 11.75 -0.35 -3.41
N VAL A 303 11.95 -0.21 -2.10
CA VAL A 303 12.54 0.98 -1.50
C VAL A 303 13.73 0.57 -0.63
N THR A 304 14.92 1.08 -0.94
CA THR A 304 16.10 0.91 -0.10
C THR A 304 16.37 2.21 0.64
N VAL A 305 16.36 2.17 1.97
CA VAL A 305 16.52 3.35 2.82
C VAL A 305 18.00 3.53 3.20
N HIS A 306 18.51 4.74 3.01
CA HIS A 306 19.86 5.13 3.42
C HIS A 306 19.78 6.05 4.62
N PRO A 307 20.24 5.61 5.82
CA PRO A 307 20.31 6.47 6.99
C PRO A 307 21.31 7.60 6.76
N PHE A 308 21.23 8.65 7.57
CA PHE A 308 22.25 9.69 7.59
C PHE A 308 23.58 9.04 7.97
N ALA A 309 24.57 9.07 7.07
CA ALA A 309 25.93 8.74 7.46
C ALA A 309 26.36 9.87 8.40
N ASP A 310 26.64 9.57 9.66
CA ASP A 310 27.23 10.54 10.56
C ASP A 310 28.67 10.78 10.06
N GLU A 311 28.84 11.67 9.08
CA GLU A 311 30.13 11.99 8.43
C GLU A 311 31.16 12.62 9.40
N ARG A 312 30.92 12.53 10.72
CA ARG A 312 31.72 13.16 11.76
C ARG A 312 32.86 12.30 12.31
N GLU A 313 32.97 11.02 11.96
CA GLU A 313 34.01 10.16 12.57
C GLU A 313 35.35 10.14 11.81
N ASP A 314 35.42 10.56 10.55
CA ASP A 314 36.65 10.41 9.76
C ASP A 314 37.56 11.66 9.70
N GLU A 315 37.11 12.83 10.16
CA GLU A 315 37.90 14.08 10.06
C GLU A 315 38.87 14.32 11.25
N VAL A 316 38.84 13.49 12.30
CA VAL A 316 39.66 13.70 13.52
C VAL A 316 41.02 12.99 13.47
N SER A 317 41.28 12.10 12.51
CA SER A 317 42.50 11.25 12.52
C SER A 317 43.70 11.80 11.73
N ALA A 318 43.60 12.97 11.08
CA ALA A 318 44.65 13.47 10.18
C ALA A 318 45.57 14.58 10.74
N SER A 319 45.41 15.02 12.01
CA SER A 319 46.19 16.15 12.55
C SER A 319 47.21 15.80 13.65
N ALA A 320 47.42 14.52 13.98
CA ALA A 320 48.37 14.10 14.99
C ALA A 320 49.62 13.44 14.37
N GLY A 321 50.49 14.24 13.72
CA GLY A 321 51.69 13.67 13.12
C GLY A 321 52.66 14.64 12.46
N GLU A 322 52.90 15.82 13.03
CA GLU A 322 54.07 16.63 12.67
C GLU A 322 54.54 17.45 13.88
N ALA A 323 55.41 16.83 14.69
CA ALA A 323 56.26 17.47 15.69
C ALA A 323 57.53 16.64 15.90
#